data_AF-A0A5R8WPW9-F1
#
_entry.id   AF-A0A5R8WPW9-F1
#
_cell.length_a   1.000
_cell.length_b   1.000
_cell.length_c   1.000
_cell.angle_alpha   90.00
_cell.angle_beta   90.00
_cell.angle_gamma   90.00
#
_symmetry.space_group_name_H-M   'P 1'
#
loop_
_entity.id
_entity.type
_entity.pdbx_description
1 polymer ?
#
loop_
_entity_poly.entity_id
_entity_poly.type
_entity_poly.pdbx_seq_one_letter_code
_entity_poly.pdbx_strand_id
1 'polypeptide(L)'
;MNHSAPSQAVVPPLASAEPARVLALAQQVKDTVTIVCMNLMLLVPIAWPGLVLYGLRWRLTRRGARPSRVLWSLTLIHELLCFWLFADIKPDSDMAGMGLFAISYVLGTLLSIGALLTLMSLAAPAPAAYSTPPADAAD
;
A
#
# COMPACT_ATOMS: atom_id res chain seq x y z
N MET A 1 -24.38 38.23 -15.93
CA MET A 1 -23.67 36.95 -16.13
C MET A 1 -23.07 36.55 -14.80
N ASN A 2 -23.70 35.60 -14.09
CA ASN A 2 -23.26 35.17 -12.77
C ASN A 2 -22.16 34.12 -12.91
N HIS A 3 -20.95 34.45 -12.49
CA HIS A 3 -19.88 33.48 -12.28
C HIS A 3 -20.18 32.68 -11.01
N SER A 4 -20.86 31.55 -11.14
CA SER A 4 -20.95 30.57 -10.07
C SER A 4 -19.54 30.08 -9.75
N ALA A 5 -19.03 30.48 -8.58
CA ALA A 5 -17.75 30.03 -8.08
C ALA A 5 -17.74 28.49 -7.98
N PRO A 6 -16.65 27.81 -8.37
CA PRO A 6 -16.55 26.37 -8.24
C PRO A 6 -16.68 26.00 -6.76
N SER A 7 -17.76 25.28 -6.44
CA SER A 7 -17.99 24.66 -5.15
C SER A 7 -16.73 23.90 -4.75
N GLN A 8 -15.97 24.44 -3.80
CA GLN A 8 -14.81 23.75 -3.25
C GLN A 8 -15.33 22.47 -2.60
N ALA A 9 -15.13 21.36 -3.30
CA ALA A 9 -15.37 20.04 -2.74
C ALA A 9 -14.54 19.97 -1.46
N VAL A 10 -15.21 19.98 -0.32
CA VAL A 10 -14.60 19.81 1.00
C VAL A 10 -13.91 18.46 0.97
N VAL A 11 -12.59 18.49 0.74
CA VAL A 11 -11.77 17.27 0.77
C VAL A 11 -11.83 16.81 2.22
N PRO A 12 -12.39 15.62 2.50
CA PRO A 12 -12.54 15.15 3.87
C PRO A 12 -11.15 15.10 4.55
N PRO A 13 -11.08 15.45 5.84
CA PRO A 13 -9.83 15.63 6.55
C PRO A 13 -8.99 14.35 6.53
N LEU A 14 -7.68 14.54 6.32
CA LEU A 14 -6.60 13.55 6.18
C LEU A 14 -6.46 12.52 7.33
N ALA A 15 -7.29 12.59 8.37
CA ALA A 15 -7.20 11.76 9.56
C ALA A 15 -7.38 10.25 9.28
N SER A 16 -8.16 9.87 8.26
CA SER A 16 -8.32 8.47 7.85
C SER A 16 -7.14 7.90 7.06
N ALA A 17 -6.18 8.73 6.62
CA ALA A 17 -5.06 8.31 5.79
C ALA A 17 -3.79 7.95 6.59
N GLU A 18 -3.78 8.18 7.90
CA GLU A 18 -2.62 7.94 8.77
C GLU A 18 -2.14 6.48 8.79
N PRO A 19 -2.99 5.45 9.00
CA PRO A 19 -2.53 4.07 9.04
C PRO A 19 -1.97 3.61 7.67
N ALA A 20 -2.59 4.05 6.57
CA ALA A 20 -2.10 3.74 5.23
C ALA A 20 -0.73 4.37 4.94
N ARG A 21 -0.43 5.53 5.52
CA ARG A 21 0.89 6.19 5.41
C ARG A 21 1.96 5.46 6.22
N VAL A 22 1.63 5.02 7.45
CA VAL A 22 2.56 4.24 8.27
C VAL A 22 2.91 2.92 7.57
N LEU A 23 1.93 2.22 7.01
CA LEU A 23 2.16 0.99 6.26
C LEU A 23 2.98 1.25 4.98
N ALA A 24 2.71 2.34 4.26
CA ALA A 24 3.51 2.73 3.10
C ALA A 24 4.97 3.02 3.48
N LEU A 25 5.21 3.68 4.62
CA LEU A 25 6.55 3.95 5.12
C LEU A 25 7.27 2.67 5.56
N ALA A 26 6.60 1.79 6.30
CA ALA A 26 7.17 0.51 6.72
C ALA A 26 7.60 -0.33 5.51
N GLN A 27 6.75 -0.38 4.49
CA GLN A 27 7.06 -1.06 3.24
C GLN A 27 8.22 -0.39 2.49
N GLN A 28 8.30 0.95 2.48
CA GLN A 28 9.40 1.69 1.86
C GLN A 28 10.74 1.41 2.55
N VAL A 29 10.75 1.36 3.89
CA VAL A 29 11.94 1.03 4.68
C VAL A 29 12.39 -0.39 4.37
N LYS A 30 11.47 -1.36 4.42
CA LYS A 30 11.75 -2.75 4.05
C LYS A 30 12.37 -2.84 2.66
N ASP A 31 11.74 -2.24 1.65
CA ASP A 31 12.24 -2.32 0.28
C ASP A 31 13.59 -1.64 0.12
N THR A 32 13.83 -0.53 0.84
CA THR A 32 15.15 0.14 0.83
C THR A 32 16.22 -0.78 1.41
N VAL A 33 15.93 -1.45 2.52
CA VAL A 33 16.84 -2.45 3.11
C VAL A 33 17.09 -3.60 2.13
N THR A 34 16.04 -4.17 1.53
CA THR A 34 16.18 -5.24 0.54
C THR A 34 17.04 -4.81 -0.65
N ILE A 35 16.80 -3.61 -1.21
CA ILE A 35 17.56 -3.05 -2.34
C ILE A 35 19.04 -2.87 -1.97
N VAL A 36 19.34 -2.30 -0.80
CA VAL A 36 20.71 -2.07 -0.33
C VAL A 36 21.43 -3.39 -0.07
N CYS A 37 20.78 -4.33 0.63
CA CYS A 37 21.35 -5.65 0.93
C CYS A 37 21.59 -6.48 -0.33
N MET A 38 20.75 -6.30 -1.37
CA MET A 38 20.91 -7.01 -2.63
C MET A 38 21.95 -6.39 -3.56
N ASN A 39 22.47 -5.19 -3.25
CA ASN A 39 23.60 -4.38 -3.77
C ASN A 39 23.87 -4.35 -5.31
N LEU A 40 23.66 -5.43 -6.04
CA LEU A 40 23.91 -5.62 -7.48
C LEU A 40 22.84 -6.41 -8.24
N MET A 41 21.91 -7.11 -7.57
CA MET A 41 20.84 -7.87 -8.26
C MET A 41 19.78 -6.99 -8.94
N LEU A 42 19.83 -5.66 -8.76
CA LEU A 42 18.92 -4.70 -9.42
C LEU A 42 19.10 -4.63 -10.94
N LEU A 43 20.24 -5.13 -11.45
CA LEU A 43 20.48 -5.26 -12.89
C LEU A 43 19.67 -6.39 -13.52
N VAL A 44 19.10 -7.30 -12.72
CA VAL A 44 18.23 -8.35 -13.24
C VAL A 44 16.87 -7.73 -13.59
N PRO A 45 16.35 -7.92 -14.83
CA PRO A 45 15.07 -7.35 -15.25
C PRO A 45 13.89 -7.67 -14.33
N ILE A 46 13.98 -8.78 -13.58
CA ILE A 46 12.97 -9.19 -12.60
C ILE A 46 12.83 -8.24 -11.41
N ALA A 47 13.86 -7.44 -11.10
CA ALA A 47 13.82 -6.45 -10.02
C ALA A 47 13.11 -5.14 -10.43
N TRP A 48 12.93 -4.90 -11.73
CA TRP A 48 12.39 -3.64 -12.24
C TRP A 48 10.93 -3.39 -11.83
N PRO A 49 10.01 -4.37 -11.83
CA PRO A 49 8.67 -4.17 -11.29
C PRO A 49 8.68 -3.66 -9.85
N GLY A 50 9.58 -4.17 -9.01
CA GLY A 50 9.74 -3.73 -7.62
C GLY A 50 10.16 -2.26 -7.51
N LEU A 51 11.14 -1.85 -8.32
CA LEU A 51 11.60 -0.45 -8.42
C LEU A 51 10.49 0.51 -8.86
N VAL A 52 9.68 0.12 -9.86
CA VAL A 52 8.53 0.92 -10.30
C VAL A 52 7.53 1.10 -9.15
N LEU A 53 7.20 0.01 -8.45
CA LEU A 53 6.29 0.07 -7.30
C LEU A 53 6.86 0.90 -6.15
N TYR A 54 8.17 0.83 -5.91
CA TYR A 54 8.88 1.65 -4.93
C TYR A 54 8.77 3.15 -5.25
N GLY A 55 9.00 3.53 -6.51
CA GLY A 55 8.87 4.92 -6.96
C GLY A 55 7.42 5.44 -6.86
N LEU A 56 6.44 4.60 -7.19
CA LEU A 56 5.02 4.96 -7.05
C LEU A 56 4.62 5.16 -5.57
N ARG A 57 5.11 4.31 -4.66
CA ARG A 57 4.88 4.45 -3.21
C ARG A 57 5.60 5.66 -2.62
N TRP A 58 6.80 5.97 -3.09
CA TRP A 58 7.52 7.21 -2.73
C TRP A 58 6.73 8.48 -3.10
N ARG A 59 6.03 8.46 -4.24
CA ARG A 59 5.15 9.56 -4.61
C ARG A 59 3.96 9.70 -3.66
N LEU A 60 3.41 8.58 -3.17
CA LEU A 60 2.34 8.62 -2.15
C LEU A 60 2.84 9.24 -0.84
N THR A 61 4.02 8.85 -0.37
CA THR A 61 4.58 9.35 0.90
C THR A 61 4.97 10.83 0.83
N ARG A 62 5.55 11.30 -0.28
CA ARG A 62 6.00 12.70 -0.42
C ARG A 62 4.92 13.69 -0.87
N ARG A 63 4.02 13.30 -1.79
CA ARG A 63 3.08 14.25 -2.42
C ARG A 63 1.66 14.16 -1.88
N GLY A 64 1.44 13.40 -0.80
CA GLY A 64 0.11 13.23 -0.20
C GLY A 64 -0.92 12.61 -1.14
N ALA A 65 -0.46 11.87 -2.16
CA ALA A 65 -1.34 11.24 -3.12
C ALA A 65 -2.19 10.15 -2.45
N ARG A 66 -3.39 9.92 -2.98
CA ARG A 66 -4.36 8.99 -2.38
C ARG A 66 -3.83 7.55 -2.50
N PRO A 67 -3.80 6.78 -1.41
CA PRO A 67 -3.44 5.36 -1.48
C PRO A 67 -4.44 4.63 -2.39
N SER A 68 -3.90 3.89 -3.37
CA SER A 68 -4.70 3.19 -4.39
C SER A 68 -4.72 1.69 -4.12
N ARG A 69 -5.92 1.08 -4.16
CA ARG A 69 -6.07 -0.38 -4.06
C ARG A 69 -5.24 -1.11 -5.11
N VAL A 70 -5.23 -0.59 -6.34
CA VAL A 70 -4.46 -1.18 -7.46
C VAL A 70 -2.98 -1.24 -7.13
N LEU A 71 -2.41 -0.16 -6.56
CA LEU A 71 -1.00 -0.14 -6.20
C LEU A 71 -0.66 -1.17 -5.12
N TRP A 72 -1.50 -1.29 -4.10
CA TRP A 72 -1.30 -2.25 -3.01
C TRP A 72 -1.53 -3.70 -3.47
N SER A 73 -2.46 -3.95 -4.39
CA SER A 73 -2.63 -5.27 -5.02
C SER A 73 -1.41 -5.65 -5.88
N LEU A 74 -0.87 -4.71 -6.66
CA LEU A 74 0.36 -4.95 -7.43
C LEU A 74 1.56 -5.18 -6.51
N THR A 75 1.63 -4.45 -5.39
CA THR A 75 2.67 -4.64 -4.36
C THR A 75 2.55 -6.04 -3.77
N LEU A 76 1.35 -6.48 -3.39
CA LEU A 76 1.11 -7.84 -2.88
C LEU A 76 1.53 -8.92 -3.89
N ILE A 77 1.13 -8.78 -5.17
CA ILE A 77 1.51 -9.73 -6.21
C ILE A 77 3.04 -9.78 -6.36
N HIS A 78 3.70 -8.62 -6.35
CA HIS A 78 5.16 -8.55 -6.43
C HIS A 78 5.84 -9.25 -5.24
N GLU A 79 5.38 -9.01 -4.01
CA GLU A 79 5.90 -9.66 -2.80
C GLU A 79 5.76 -11.18 -2.88
N LEU A 80 4.62 -11.69 -3.36
CA LEU A 80 4.40 -13.13 -3.53
C LEU A 80 5.29 -13.75 -4.62
N LEU A 81 5.46 -13.07 -5.75
CA LEU A 81 6.35 -13.51 -6.83
C LEU A 81 7.79 -13.57 -6.36
N CYS A 82 8.25 -12.54 -5.64
CA CYS A 82 9.58 -12.53 -5.06
C CYS A 82 9.72 -13.62 -3.99
N PHE A 83 8.76 -13.76 -3.07
CA PHE A 83 8.78 -14.84 -2.09
C PHE A 83 8.94 -16.21 -2.76
N TRP A 84 8.14 -16.49 -3.81
CA TRP A 84 8.22 -17.74 -4.55
C TRP A 84 9.59 -17.94 -5.21
N LEU A 85 10.15 -16.89 -5.83
CA LEU A 85 11.49 -16.91 -6.40
C LEU A 85 12.55 -17.28 -5.35
N PHE A 86 12.54 -16.63 -4.19
CA PHE A 86 13.54 -16.86 -3.14
C PHE A 86 13.33 -18.18 -2.38
N ALA A 87 12.10 -18.69 -2.32
CA ALA A 87 11.78 -19.97 -1.72
C ALA A 87 12.23 -21.16 -2.59
N ASP A 88 12.23 -20.99 -3.92
CA ASP A 88 12.61 -22.04 -4.87
C ASP A 88 14.13 -22.10 -5.15
N ILE A 89 14.86 -21.01 -4.84
CA ILE A 89 16.33 -20.99 -4.97
C ILE A 89 16.92 -22.00 -3.98
N LYS A 90 17.56 -23.05 -4.52
CA LYS A 90 18.27 -24.04 -3.72
C LYS A 90 19.33 -23.35 -2.85
N PRO A 91 19.41 -23.69 -1.56
CA PRO A 91 20.42 -23.12 -0.68
C PRO A 91 21.80 -23.56 -1.15
N ASP A 92 22.51 -22.63 -1.79
CA ASP A 92 23.92 -22.77 -2.13
C ASP A 92 24.77 -22.12 -1.03
N SER A 93 25.95 -22.66 -0.73
CA SER A 93 26.81 -22.12 0.33
C SER A 93 27.28 -20.69 0.03
N ASP A 94 27.35 -20.35 -1.26
CA ASP A 94 27.72 -19.02 -1.76
C ASP A 94 26.53 -18.04 -1.73
N MET A 95 25.31 -18.54 -1.49
CA MET A 95 24.06 -17.79 -1.37
C MET A 95 23.63 -17.65 0.10
N ALA A 96 24.59 -17.65 1.02
CA ALA A 96 24.34 -17.44 2.45
C ALA A 96 23.63 -16.09 2.68
N GLY A 97 22.38 -16.14 3.14
CA GLY A 97 21.53 -14.97 3.39
C GLY A 97 20.23 -14.92 2.58
N MET A 98 20.03 -15.80 1.60
CA MET A 98 18.79 -15.83 0.79
C MET A 98 17.52 -16.07 1.62
N GLY A 99 17.62 -16.85 2.70
CA GLY A 99 16.50 -17.06 3.63
C GLY A 99 16.03 -15.77 4.30
N LEU A 100 16.92 -14.81 4.57
CA LEU A 100 16.54 -13.51 5.12
C LEU A 100 15.70 -12.70 4.11
N PHE A 101 15.99 -12.83 2.81
CA PHE A 101 15.18 -12.20 1.78
C PHE A 101 13.79 -12.83 1.70
N ALA A 102 13.68 -14.16 1.74
CA ALA A 102 12.36 -14.83 1.78
C ALA A 102 11.52 -14.34 2.97
N ILE A 103 12.11 -14.24 4.17
CA ILE A 103 11.44 -13.67 5.36
C ILE A 103 11.02 -12.21 5.11
N SER A 104 11.87 -11.41 4.48
CA SER A 104 11.54 -10.01 4.16
C SER A 104 10.32 -9.89 3.22
N TYR A 105 10.16 -10.82 2.26
CA TYR A 105 9.00 -10.85 1.36
C TYR A 105 7.73 -11.36 2.05
N VAL A 106 7.84 -12.25 3.04
CA VAL A 106 6.71 -12.59 3.93
C VAL A 106 6.25 -11.35 4.69
N LEU A 107 7.19 -10.58 5.26
CA LEU A 107 6.85 -9.33 5.96
C LEU A 107 6.17 -8.32 5.03
N GLY A 108 6.70 -8.14 3.81
CA GLY A 108 6.10 -7.26 2.81
C GLY A 108 4.70 -7.71 2.35
N THR A 109 4.47 -9.02 2.28
CA THR A 109 3.13 -9.60 2.03
C THR A 109 2.16 -9.21 3.13
N LEU A 110 2.55 -9.35 4.41
CA LEU A 110 1.71 -8.99 5.55
C LEU A 110 1.37 -7.49 5.58
N LEU A 111 2.36 -6.64 5.33
CA LEU A 111 2.17 -5.19 5.23
C LEU A 111 1.21 -4.82 4.09
N SER A 112 1.34 -5.47 2.94
CA SER A 112 0.45 -5.24 1.78
C SER A 112 -0.99 -5.67 2.05
N ILE A 113 -1.19 -6.82 2.72
CA ILE A 113 -2.51 -7.27 3.17
C ILE A 113 -3.11 -6.26 4.17
N GLY A 114 -2.33 -5.85 5.17
CA GLY A 114 -2.77 -4.86 6.16
C GLY A 114 -3.21 -3.54 5.51
N ALA A 115 -2.48 -3.09 4.49
CA ALA A 115 -2.83 -1.87 3.76
C ALA A 115 -4.11 -2.03 2.93
N LEU A 116 -4.30 -3.18 2.25
CA LEU A 116 -5.53 -3.48 1.52
C LEU A 116 -6.73 -3.55 2.46
N LEU A 117 -6.62 -4.25 3.59
CA LEU A 117 -7.67 -4.32 4.61
C LEU A 117 -8.02 -2.93 5.14
N THR A 118 -7.01 -2.12 5.46
CA THR A 118 -7.21 -0.72 5.88
C THR A 118 -8.02 0.06 4.83
N LEU A 119 -7.68 -0.06 3.55
CA LEU A 119 -8.39 0.62 2.46
C LEU A 119 -9.81 0.09 2.23
N MET A 120 -10.09 -1.17 2.55
CA MET A 120 -11.42 -1.76 2.47
C MET A 120 -12.29 -1.32 3.65
N SER A 121 -11.75 -1.31 4.87
CA SER A 121 -12.45 -0.83 6.06
C SER A 121 -12.80 0.67 5.97
N LEU A 122 -11.92 1.47 5.39
CA LEU A 122 -12.17 2.90 5.14
C LEU A 122 -13.19 3.18 4.03
N ALA A 123 -13.51 2.18 3.21
CA ALA A 123 -14.49 2.28 2.14
C ALA A 123 -15.87 1.74 2.52
N ALA A 124 -16.06 1.25 3.74
CA ALA A 124 -17.36 0.83 4.22
C ALA A 124 -18.31 2.06 4.25
N PRO A 125 -19.49 1.99 3.60
CA PRO A 125 -20.45 3.08 3.68
C PRO A 125 -20.83 3.30 5.14
N ALA A 126 -20.85 4.56 5.58
CA ALA A 126 -21.39 4.90 6.89
C ALA A 126 -22.82 4.33 6.97
N PRO A 127 -23.20 3.64 8.06
CA PRO A 127 -24.56 3.16 8.22
C PRO A 127 -25.48 4.35 8.01
N ALA A 128 -26.41 4.21 7.05
CA ALA A 128 -27.39 5.26 6.77
C ALA A 128 -28.04 5.63 8.11
N ALA A 129 -27.79 6.86 8.58
CA ALA A 129 -28.45 7.35 9.76
C ALA A 129 -29.94 7.26 9.46
N TYR A 130 -30.63 6.33 10.11
CA TYR A 130 -32.08 6.27 10.09
C TYR A 130 -32.54 7.62 10.63
N SER A 131 -32.94 8.51 9.73
CA SER A 131 -33.64 9.73 10.09
C SER A 131 -34.93 9.27 10.74
N THR A 132 -34.97 9.30 12.06
CA THR A 132 -36.19 9.15 12.84
C THR A 132 -37.21 10.10 12.23
N PRO A 133 -38.35 9.62 11.70
CA PRO A 133 -39.37 10.51 11.18
C PRO A 133 -39.80 11.47 12.30
N PRO A 134 -40.02 12.75 12.00
CA PRO A 134 -40.46 13.73 13.00
C PRO A 134 -41.75 13.23 13.65
N ALA A 135 -41.81 13.35 14.98
CA ALA A 135 -42.89 12.81 15.82
C ALA A 135 -44.24 13.54 15.66
N ASP A 136 -44.32 14.53 14.75
CA ASP A 136 -45.41 15.51 14.72
C ASP A 136 -46.42 15.25 13.57
N ALA A 137 -46.54 14.01 13.08
CA ALA A 137 -47.51 13.63 12.05
C ALA A 137 -48.71 12.83 12.61
N ALA A 138 -49.12 13.14 13.85
CA ALA A 138 -50.32 12.59 14.46
C ALA A 138 -51.18 13.74 14.99
N ASP A 139 -51.89 14.41 14.08
CA ASP A 139 -53.09 15.20 14.36
C ASP A 139 -54.08 15.04 13.19
#